data_AF-Q7XR58-F1
#
_entry.id   AF-Q7XR58-F1
#
_cell.length_a   1.000
_cell.length_b   1.000
_cell.length_c   1.000
_cell.angle_alpha   90.00
_cell.angle_beta   90.00
_cell.angle_gamma   90.00
#
_symmetry.space_group_name_H-M   'P 1'
#
loop_
_entity.id
_entity.type
_entity.pdbx_description
1 polymer ?
#
loop_
_entity_poly.entity_id
_entity_poly.type
_entity_poly.pdbx_seq_one_letter_code
_entity_poly.pdbx_strand_id
1 'polypeptide(L)'
;MAAASGHNARLLALALALLLAALHLHGVVCDPSHTHFAMVSRNAPSWRPDRGGQGKPAPSPEDFLNENLQALYPVIQAFKATITSDPRGVTASWVGPNLCDSYFGGDMYKGFYCEHPPAPPGATTPKDNTTLTIASIDFNGYGLGAPSLSGFVDAFPDLALFHANSNNFSGEVPDLTGLPYFYELDLSNNNFSGAFPATVVPLGRLLFLDLRFNRFVGTVPPPVFDLTVVALFLNNNGFYGNIPDNFGSTTAEYLVVANNQFTGPIPRSIYNTSANLSEVLFLNNHLSGCLPYEIGLVEGLTVFDAGGNDITGPIPLSLGCLGLVEELNLAGNQLYGHIPDVLCALAKTGKLQNLSLSDNYFHSVGRRHCLELVRSKVLDVRLNCIPNFPHQRPALECARFYADPPQHCPFVPHIPCDLPGFRPPAAALPSAVAAEEGGGGGGGGN
;
A
#
# COMPACT_ATOMS: atom_id res chain seq x y z
N MET A 1 -22.01 -18.77 -3.69
CA MET A 1 -20.92 -19.01 -4.66
C MET A 1 -20.93 -17.84 -5.64
N ALA A 2 -20.35 -16.72 -5.23
CA ALA A 2 -20.48 -15.43 -5.91
C ALA A 2 -19.19 -15.08 -6.65
N ALA A 3 -19.34 -14.47 -7.82
CA ALA A 3 -18.31 -14.17 -8.79
C ALA A 3 -17.20 -13.28 -8.22
N ALA A 4 -16.03 -13.87 -7.96
CA ALA A 4 -14.77 -13.14 -7.88
C ALA A 4 -14.28 -12.88 -9.32
N SER A 5 -14.82 -11.84 -9.98
CA SER A 5 -14.52 -11.53 -11.38
C SER A 5 -13.39 -10.51 -11.50
N GLY A 6 -12.23 -10.90 -12.03
CA GLY A 6 -11.24 -10.02 -12.69
C GLY A 6 -10.45 -9.03 -11.82
N HIS A 7 -11.09 -8.30 -10.91
CA HIS A 7 -10.47 -7.27 -10.06
C HIS A 7 -9.48 -7.86 -9.05
N ASN A 8 -9.83 -8.97 -8.40
CA ASN A 8 -8.91 -9.66 -7.48
C ASN A 8 -7.64 -10.15 -8.21
N ALA A 9 -7.71 -10.46 -9.50
CA ALA A 9 -6.54 -10.87 -10.28
C ALA A 9 -5.62 -9.69 -10.61
N ARG A 10 -6.15 -8.46 -10.76
CA ARG A 10 -5.36 -7.24 -10.95
C ARG A 10 -4.74 -6.74 -9.65
N LEU A 11 -5.47 -6.74 -8.53
CA LEU A 11 -4.91 -6.49 -7.19
C LEU A 11 -3.80 -7.49 -6.82
N LEU A 12 -3.99 -8.78 -7.14
CA LEU A 12 -2.92 -9.77 -6.98
C LEU A 12 -1.76 -9.50 -7.94
N ALA A 13 -2.03 -9.15 -9.19
CA ALA A 13 -1.00 -8.85 -10.19
C ALA A 13 -0.23 -7.57 -9.89
N LEU A 14 -0.85 -6.56 -9.28
CA LEU A 14 -0.20 -5.33 -8.84
C LEU A 14 0.64 -5.56 -7.58
N ALA A 15 0.13 -6.31 -6.61
CA ALA A 15 0.95 -6.70 -5.47
C ALA A 15 2.13 -7.60 -5.88
N LEU A 16 1.94 -8.47 -6.88
CA LEU A 16 3.01 -9.29 -7.45
C LEU A 16 3.98 -8.45 -8.31
N ALA A 17 3.47 -7.45 -9.05
CA ALA A 17 4.26 -6.51 -9.84
C ALA A 17 5.03 -5.53 -8.95
N LEU A 18 4.51 -5.19 -7.76
CA LEU A 18 5.18 -4.35 -6.77
C LEU A 18 6.20 -5.14 -5.94
N LEU A 19 5.96 -6.43 -5.65
CA LEU A 19 7.00 -7.34 -5.18
C LEU A 19 8.13 -7.46 -6.22
N LEU A 20 7.78 -7.57 -7.51
CA LEU A 20 8.76 -7.61 -8.61
C LEU A 20 9.43 -6.25 -8.86
N ALA A 21 8.75 -5.13 -8.63
CA ALA A 21 9.30 -3.78 -8.77
C ALA A 21 10.19 -3.41 -7.58
N ALA A 22 9.89 -3.87 -6.36
CA ALA A 22 10.82 -3.79 -5.23
C ALA A 22 12.13 -4.56 -5.53
N LEU A 23 12.03 -5.68 -6.25
CA LEU A 23 13.19 -6.40 -6.81
C LEU A 23 13.90 -5.65 -7.95
N HIS A 24 13.29 -4.64 -8.59
CA HIS A 24 13.86 -3.88 -9.72
C HIS A 24 14.21 -2.41 -9.39
N LEU A 25 13.74 -1.85 -8.28
CA LEU A 25 13.93 -0.44 -7.89
C LEU A 25 15.19 -0.18 -7.07
N HIS A 26 15.92 -1.21 -6.64
CA HIS A 26 17.23 -1.04 -5.99
C HIS A 26 18.38 -1.51 -6.87
N GLY A 27 18.48 -0.87 -8.04
CA GLY A 27 19.78 -0.59 -8.64
C GLY A 27 20.51 0.49 -7.84
N VAL A 28 20.87 0.22 -6.59
CA VAL A 28 21.95 0.96 -5.93
C VAL A 28 23.24 0.43 -6.52
N VAL A 29 23.94 1.32 -7.20
CA VAL A 29 25.20 1.12 -7.91
C VAL A 29 26.19 0.28 -7.09
N CYS A 30 26.36 -0.99 -7.45
CA CYS A 30 27.66 -1.64 -7.36
C CYS A 30 28.33 -1.48 -8.73
N ASP A 31 29.55 -0.96 -8.68
CA ASP A 31 30.47 -0.68 -9.78
C ASP A 31 30.37 -1.68 -10.97
N PRO A 32 30.12 -1.22 -12.22
CA PRO A 32 29.96 -2.08 -13.38
C PRO A 32 31.29 -2.52 -14.02
N SER A 33 32.44 -2.41 -13.34
CA SER A 33 33.71 -2.94 -13.86
C SER A 33 33.93 -4.39 -13.43
N HIS A 34 33.28 -5.35 -14.10
CA HIS A 34 33.82 -6.68 -14.43
C HIS A 34 32.76 -7.49 -15.20
N THR A 35 32.59 -7.17 -16.47
CA THR A 35 31.92 -8.02 -17.44
C THR A 35 32.82 -9.19 -17.87
N HIS A 36 32.16 -10.31 -18.19
CA HIS A 36 32.65 -11.62 -18.65
C HIS A 36 33.00 -12.61 -17.55
N PHE A 37 32.22 -13.69 -17.42
CA PHE A 37 32.71 -15.05 -17.71
C PHE A 37 31.54 -16.02 -17.99
N ALA A 38 31.81 -16.95 -18.91
CA ALA A 38 30.86 -17.81 -19.59
C ALA A 38 30.26 -18.93 -18.72
N MET A 39 29.05 -19.36 -19.09
CA MET A 39 28.42 -20.60 -18.65
C MET A 39 29.36 -21.80 -18.87
N VAL A 40 29.74 -22.48 -17.78
CA VAL A 40 30.24 -23.84 -17.83
C VAL A 40 29.27 -24.72 -17.05
N SER A 41 28.43 -25.45 -17.79
CA SER A 41 27.62 -26.55 -17.28
C SER A 41 28.56 -27.64 -16.74
N ARG A 42 28.52 -27.90 -15.43
CA ARG A 42 29.08 -29.12 -14.84
C ARG A 42 28.08 -29.71 -13.84
N ASN A 43 27.95 -31.02 -13.94
CA ASN A 43 26.96 -31.88 -13.31
C ASN A 43 26.80 -31.66 -11.79
N ALA A 44 25.56 -31.64 -11.35
CA ALA A 44 25.16 -31.69 -9.94
C ALA A 44 25.70 -32.97 -9.25
N PRO A 45 26.25 -32.90 -8.03
CA PRO A 45 26.52 -34.08 -7.24
C PRO A 45 25.20 -34.68 -6.74
N SER A 46 25.01 -35.98 -6.94
CA SER A 46 23.88 -36.74 -6.41
C SER A 46 23.92 -36.75 -4.88
N TRP A 47 22.89 -36.19 -4.24
CA TRP A 47 22.69 -36.28 -2.79
C TRP A 47 22.34 -37.73 -2.42
N ARG A 48 23.10 -38.33 -1.48
CA ARG A 48 22.73 -39.59 -0.82
C ARG A 48 22.27 -39.26 0.61
N PRO A 49 21.13 -39.80 1.07
CA PRO A 49 20.74 -39.66 2.47
C PRO A 49 21.66 -40.53 3.32
N ASP A 50 22.42 -39.91 4.21
CA ASP A 50 23.25 -40.62 5.17
C ASP A 50 22.34 -41.24 6.26
N ARG A 51 22.37 -42.56 6.38
CA ARG A 51 21.71 -43.31 7.46
C ARG A 51 22.74 -43.51 8.56
N GLY A 52 22.65 -42.74 9.64
CA GLY A 52 23.46 -42.99 10.83
C GLY A 52 23.30 -41.92 11.89
N GLY A 53 22.48 -42.20 12.90
CA GLY A 53 22.36 -41.37 14.08
C GLY A 53 23.63 -41.40 14.93
N GLN A 54 24.42 -40.33 14.85
CA GLN A 54 25.16 -39.73 15.96
C GLN A 54 25.04 -38.22 15.76
N GLY A 55 24.41 -37.51 16.69
CA GLY A 55 24.28 -36.05 16.59
C GLY A 55 25.67 -35.44 16.50
N LYS A 56 25.96 -34.73 15.40
CA LYS A 56 27.19 -33.94 15.30
C LYS A 56 27.27 -33.03 16.54
N PRO A 57 28.44 -32.95 17.22
CA PRO A 57 28.61 -32.03 18.33
C PRO A 57 28.26 -30.60 17.89
N ALA A 58 27.74 -29.79 18.84
CA ALA A 58 27.45 -28.40 18.57
C ALA A 58 28.70 -27.68 18.03
N PRO A 59 28.58 -26.75 17.06
CA PRO A 59 29.72 -26.02 16.53
C PRO A 59 30.46 -25.27 17.63
N SER A 60 31.79 -25.30 17.58
CA SER A 60 32.66 -24.48 18.40
C SER A 60 32.75 -23.05 17.85
N PRO A 61 33.15 -22.05 18.66
CA PRO A 61 33.35 -20.68 18.20
C PRO A 61 34.23 -20.54 16.94
N GLU A 62 35.26 -21.37 16.82
CA GLU A 62 36.22 -21.35 15.71
C GLU A 62 35.64 -21.87 14.39
N ASP A 63 34.49 -22.56 14.45
CA ASP A 63 33.82 -23.08 13.26
C ASP A 63 33.04 -22.00 12.49
N PHE A 64 32.85 -20.81 13.09
CA PHE A 64 32.15 -19.69 12.47
C PHE A 64 33.13 -18.77 11.74
N LEU A 65 32.67 -18.19 10.63
CA LEU A 65 33.50 -17.28 9.83
C LEU A 65 33.91 -16.01 10.59
N ASN A 66 33.07 -15.55 11.51
CA ASN A 66 33.33 -14.38 12.36
C ASN A 66 32.41 -14.39 13.60
N GLU A 67 32.72 -13.50 14.56
CA GLU A 67 31.99 -13.36 15.82
C GLU A 67 30.52 -12.93 15.64
N ASN A 68 30.19 -12.16 14.59
CA ASN A 68 28.80 -11.75 14.32
C ASN A 68 27.94 -12.97 14.00
N LEU A 69 28.38 -13.82 13.07
CA LEU A 69 27.66 -15.05 12.71
C LEU A 69 27.62 -16.04 13.88
N GLN A 70 28.70 -16.15 14.65
CA GLN A 70 28.71 -16.96 15.86
C GLN A 70 27.63 -16.52 16.85
N ALA A 71 27.45 -15.20 17.05
CA ALA A 71 26.44 -14.66 17.97
C ALA A 71 25.00 -14.90 17.51
N LEU A 72 24.75 -14.99 16.19
CA LEU A 72 23.42 -15.21 15.61
C LEU A 72 22.98 -16.68 15.61
N TYR A 73 23.93 -17.62 15.64
CA TYR A 73 23.61 -19.05 15.71
C TYR A 73 22.63 -19.43 16.85
N PRO A 74 22.90 -19.07 18.13
CA PRO A 74 21.98 -19.41 19.22
C PRO A 74 20.60 -18.75 19.07
N VAL A 75 20.51 -17.56 18.46
CA VAL A 75 19.24 -16.89 18.15
C VAL A 75 18.42 -17.72 17.17
N ILE A 76 19.03 -18.17 16.07
CA ILE A 76 18.35 -19.01 15.07
C ILE A 76 17.94 -20.35 15.68
N GLN A 77 18.80 -20.98 16.48
CA GLN A 77 18.46 -22.26 17.12
C GLN A 77 17.34 -22.12 18.16
N ALA A 78 17.30 -21.02 18.91
CA ALA A 78 16.21 -20.72 19.83
C ALA A 78 14.89 -20.53 19.08
N PHE A 79 14.88 -19.78 17.98
CA PHE A 79 13.70 -19.62 17.13
C PHE A 79 13.27 -20.94 16.47
N LYS A 80 14.23 -21.74 15.97
CA LYS A 80 13.96 -23.08 15.44
C LYS A 80 13.20 -23.95 16.43
N ALA A 81 13.49 -23.84 17.73
CA ALA A 81 12.81 -24.58 18.78
C ALA A 81 11.36 -24.09 19.04
N THR A 82 10.98 -22.89 18.59
CA THR A 82 9.59 -22.39 18.69
C THR A 82 8.74 -22.72 17.46
N ILE A 83 9.35 -23.24 16.38
CA ILE A 83 8.65 -23.64 15.16
C ILE A 83 7.69 -24.81 15.48
N THR A 84 6.41 -24.54 15.31
CA THR A 84 5.30 -25.49 15.48
C THR A 84 4.94 -26.26 14.21
N SER A 85 5.31 -25.74 13.04
CA SER A 85 5.01 -26.33 11.73
C SER A 85 6.08 -25.94 10.72
N ASP A 86 6.60 -26.93 9.98
CA ASP A 86 7.55 -26.76 8.88
C ASP A 86 7.21 -27.76 7.77
N PRO A 87 6.17 -27.51 6.96
CA PRO A 87 5.67 -28.47 5.98
C PRO A 87 6.65 -28.74 4.83
N ARG A 88 7.61 -27.84 4.61
CA ARG A 88 8.61 -27.94 3.55
C ARG A 88 9.97 -28.43 4.05
N GLY A 89 10.12 -28.67 5.36
CA GLY A 89 11.37 -29.11 5.96
C GLY A 89 12.51 -28.11 5.78
N VAL A 90 12.21 -26.80 5.73
CA VAL A 90 13.21 -25.74 5.54
C VAL A 90 14.20 -25.73 6.69
N THR A 91 13.71 -25.84 7.93
CA THR A 91 14.51 -25.79 9.15
C THR A 91 15.51 -26.94 9.26
N ALA A 92 15.37 -27.99 8.44
CA ALA A 92 16.35 -29.07 8.35
C ALA A 92 17.73 -28.57 7.89
N SER A 93 17.78 -27.48 7.12
CA SER A 93 19.05 -26.85 6.72
C SER A 93 19.67 -25.97 7.82
N TRP A 94 18.92 -25.66 8.88
CA TRP A 94 19.38 -24.81 9.98
C TRP A 94 20.20 -25.59 11.00
N VAL A 95 21.31 -26.18 10.54
CA VAL A 95 22.22 -27.02 11.33
C VAL A 95 23.68 -26.71 10.97
N GLY A 96 24.54 -26.61 11.98
CA GLY A 96 25.95 -26.29 11.79
C GLY A 96 26.25 -24.79 11.69
N PRO A 97 27.52 -24.42 11.44
CA PRO A 97 28.00 -23.04 11.52
C PRO A 97 27.77 -22.21 10.26
N ASN A 98 27.37 -22.82 9.14
CA ASN A 98 27.21 -22.16 7.85
C ASN A 98 25.83 -21.48 7.73
N LEU A 99 25.69 -20.31 8.36
CA LEU A 99 24.39 -19.61 8.47
C LEU A 99 23.95 -18.87 7.19
N CYS A 100 24.88 -18.52 6.32
CA CYS A 100 24.59 -17.68 5.16
C CYS A 100 24.19 -18.56 3.97
N ASP A 101 22.98 -18.41 3.44
CA ASP A 101 22.61 -18.94 2.13
C ASP A 101 23.46 -18.25 1.05
N SER A 102 23.95 -19.03 0.10
CA SER A 102 24.69 -18.50 -1.05
C SER A 102 24.00 -18.92 -2.33
N TYR A 103 23.95 -18.01 -3.31
CA TYR A 103 23.34 -18.22 -4.63
C TYR A 103 23.91 -19.45 -5.37
N PHE A 104 25.06 -19.99 -4.92
CA PHE A 104 25.80 -21.09 -5.53
C PHE A 104 25.46 -22.48 -4.99
N GLY A 105 24.58 -22.60 -3.99
CA GLY A 105 24.10 -23.87 -3.45
C GLY A 105 25.08 -24.59 -2.51
N GLY A 106 24.56 -25.18 -1.42
CA GLY A 106 25.31 -25.92 -0.40
C GLY A 106 24.46 -26.27 0.84
N ASP A 107 25.09 -26.87 1.86
CA ASP A 107 24.50 -27.22 3.18
C ASP A 107 24.29 -25.98 4.08
N MET A 108 23.66 -24.93 3.55
CA MET A 108 23.52 -23.61 4.18
C MET A 108 22.09 -23.34 4.66
N TYR A 109 21.91 -22.37 5.55
CA TYR A 109 20.60 -22.09 6.12
C TYR A 109 19.72 -21.37 5.09
N LYS A 110 18.73 -22.08 4.54
CA LYS A 110 17.72 -21.51 3.65
C LYS A 110 17.00 -20.33 4.31
N GLY A 111 16.91 -19.24 3.56
CA GLY A 111 16.18 -18.03 3.95
C GLY A 111 16.99 -17.03 4.77
N PHE A 112 18.30 -17.24 4.96
CA PHE A 112 19.18 -16.28 5.62
C PHE A 112 20.25 -15.81 4.65
N TYR A 113 20.32 -14.51 4.40
CA TYR A 113 21.25 -13.92 3.42
C TYR A 113 22.20 -12.96 4.12
N CYS A 114 23.49 -13.16 3.85
CA CYS A 114 24.54 -12.37 4.47
C CYS A 114 25.07 -11.29 3.55
N GLU A 115 25.41 -10.15 4.14
CA GLU A 115 26.02 -9.02 3.45
C GLU A 115 26.94 -8.25 4.40
N HIS A 116 27.76 -7.36 3.84
CA HIS A 116 28.59 -6.41 4.58
C HIS A 116 27.77 -5.12 4.78
N PRO A 117 27.25 -4.83 5.99
CA PRO A 117 26.38 -3.68 6.20
C PRO A 117 27.16 -2.37 5.97
N PRO A 118 26.55 -1.26 5.56
CA PRO A 118 27.27 0.00 5.48
C PRO A 118 27.72 0.48 6.88
N ALA A 119 28.59 1.48 6.96
CA ALA A 119 28.94 2.07 8.25
C ALA A 119 27.67 2.62 8.96
N PRO A 120 27.59 2.52 10.30
CA PRO A 120 26.45 3.04 11.04
C PRO A 120 26.22 4.52 10.75
N PRO A 121 24.97 4.99 10.74
CA PRO A 121 24.67 6.41 10.57
C PRO A 121 25.42 7.24 11.63
N GLY A 122 26.21 8.23 11.20
CA GLY A 122 27.01 9.08 12.10
C GLY A 122 28.43 8.59 12.39
N ALA A 123 28.87 7.48 11.80
CA ALA A 123 30.27 7.06 11.87
C ALA A 123 31.17 8.03 11.08
N THR A 124 32.22 8.55 11.72
CA THR A 124 33.15 9.55 11.16
C THR A 124 34.39 8.93 10.50
N THR A 125 34.53 7.61 10.56
CA THR A 125 35.65 6.86 9.97
C THR A 125 35.12 5.91 8.89
N PRO A 126 35.78 5.84 7.72
CA PRO A 126 35.53 4.75 6.77
C PRO A 126 35.78 3.43 7.50
N LYS A 127 34.76 2.59 7.64
CA LYS A 127 34.96 1.24 8.17
C LYS A 127 35.52 0.42 7.01
N ASP A 128 36.84 0.26 6.97
CA ASP A 128 37.48 -0.74 6.13
C ASP A 128 36.91 -2.10 6.55
N ASN A 129 36.05 -2.68 5.71
CA ASN A 129 35.31 -3.93 5.93
C ASN A 129 34.40 -3.95 7.17
N THR A 130 33.12 -3.65 6.95
CA THR A 130 32.07 -4.11 7.86
C THR A 130 32.02 -5.63 7.83
N THR A 131 32.11 -6.29 8.98
CA THR A 131 32.15 -7.75 9.06
C THR A 131 30.87 -8.37 8.49
N LEU A 132 31.02 -9.39 7.64
CA LEU A 132 29.89 -10.15 7.08
C LEU A 132 28.93 -10.57 8.20
N THR A 133 27.64 -10.28 8.02
CA THR A 133 26.57 -10.56 8.99
C THR A 133 25.31 -10.99 8.24
N ILE A 134 24.26 -11.43 8.94
CA ILE A 134 22.95 -11.67 8.31
C ILE A 134 22.25 -10.33 8.15
N ALA A 135 22.09 -9.90 6.89
CA ALA A 135 21.47 -8.62 6.55
C ALA A 135 20.03 -8.79 6.05
N SER A 136 19.65 -9.98 5.60
CA SER A 136 18.31 -10.25 5.10
C SER A 136 17.83 -11.64 5.50
N ILE A 137 16.55 -11.72 5.85
CA ILE A 137 15.85 -12.98 6.10
C ILE A 137 14.63 -13.03 5.20
N ASP A 138 14.55 -14.05 4.34
CA ASP A 138 13.42 -14.29 3.44
C ASP A 138 12.86 -15.70 3.68
N PHE A 139 11.69 -15.73 4.31
CA PHE A 139 10.89 -16.91 4.60
C PHE A 139 9.65 -17.02 3.71
N ASN A 140 9.59 -16.27 2.60
CA ASN A 140 8.42 -16.21 1.75
C ASN A 140 7.96 -17.60 1.28
N GLY A 141 6.69 -17.89 1.55
CA GLY A 141 6.01 -19.11 1.14
C GLY A 141 6.48 -20.38 1.85
N TYR A 142 7.33 -20.32 2.87
CA TYR A 142 7.82 -21.52 3.55
C TYR A 142 6.72 -22.28 4.30
N GLY A 143 5.65 -21.60 4.71
CA GLY A 143 4.56 -22.19 5.49
C GLY A 143 4.99 -22.51 6.94
N LEU A 144 6.00 -21.83 7.45
CA LEU A 144 6.48 -21.96 8.82
C LEU A 144 5.41 -21.46 9.79
N GLY A 145 5.19 -22.19 10.87
CA GLY A 145 4.32 -21.74 11.96
C GLY A 145 5.12 -21.50 13.23
N ALA A 146 5.01 -20.32 13.82
CA ALA A 146 5.60 -20.00 15.12
C ALA A 146 4.67 -19.08 15.91
N PRO A 147 4.58 -19.22 17.24
CA PRO A 147 3.64 -18.46 18.05
C PRO A 147 4.01 -16.97 18.18
N SER A 148 5.28 -16.61 17.99
CA SER A 148 5.82 -15.25 18.06
C SER A 148 7.13 -15.13 17.26
N LEU A 149 7.42 -13.92 16.79
CA LEU A 149 8.71 -13.52 16.21
C LEU A 149 9.58 -12.71 17.19
N SER A 150 9.08 -12.37 18.38
CA SER A 150 9.82 -11.63 19.40
C SER A 150 10.97 -12.45 19.98
N GLY A 151 12.12 -11.79 20.18
CA GLY A 151 13.38 -12.43 20.54
C GLY A 151 14.08 -13.13 19.38
N PHE A 152 13.50 -13.08 18.17
CA PHE A 152 14.12 -13.56 16.94
C PHE A 152 14.49 -12.39 16.04
N VAL A 153 13.51 -11.73 15.41
CA VAL A 153 13.78 -10.68 14.39
C VAL A 153 14.53 -9.49 14.99
N ASP A 154 14.12 -9.07 16.18
CA ASP A 154 14.72 -7.99 16.97
C ASP A 154 16.15 -8.30 17.47
N ALA A 155 16.61 -9.54 17.36
CA ALA A 155 17.94 -9.96 17.78
C ALA A 155 19.01 -9.93 16.66
N PHE A 156 18.64 -9.49 15.44
CA PHE A 156 19.57 -9.34 14.31
C PHE A 156 19.96 -7.86 14.13
N PRO A 157 21.05 -7.36 14.75
CA PRO A 157 21.35 -5.92 14.82
C PRO A 157 21.63 -5.26 13.46
N ASP A 158 22.02 -6.05 12.46
CA ASP A 158 22.35 -5.57 11.12
C ASP A 158 21.24 -5.90 10.09
N LEU A 159 20.07 -6.35 10.54
CA LEU A 159 18.98 -6.74 9.65
C LEU A 159 18.42 -5.54 8.90
N ALA A 160 18.36 -5.67 7.59
CA ALA A 160 17.81 -4.68 6.67
C ALA A 160 16.44 -5.10 6.11
N LEU A 161 16.25 -6.39 5.88
CA LEU A 161 15.08 -6.93 5.21
C LEU A 161 14.53 -8.12 6.00
N PHE A 162 13.22 -8.10 6.28
CA PHE A 162 12.51 -9.26 6.80
C PHE A 162 11.28 -9.53 5.95
N HIS A 163 11.33 -10.61 5.16
CA HIS A 163 10.21 -11.04 4.33
C HIS A 163 9.69 -12.39 4.83
N ALA A 164 8.40 -12.46 5.13
CA ALA A 164 7.76 -13.63 5.71
C ALA A 164 6.37 -13.89 5.12
N ASN A 165 6.14 -13.47 3.87
CA ASN A 165 4.87 -13.67 3.18
C ASN A 165 4.42 -15.15 3.22
N SER A 166 3.13 -15.41 3.40
CA SER A 166 2.54 -16.76 3.29
C SER A 166 3.16 -17.77 4.25
N ASN A 167 3.19 -17.39 5.53
CA ASN A 167 3.54 -18.27 6.65
C ASN A 167 2.36 -18.34 7.64
N ASN A 168 2.56 -19.03 8.75
CA ASN A 168 1.60 -19.16 9.84
C ASN A 168 2.19 -18.59 11.14
N PHE A 169 2.94 -17.48 11.04
CA PHE A 169 3.44 -16.76 12.21
C PHE A 169 2.30 -16.01 12.89
N SER A 170 2.28 -16.04 14.22
CA SER A 170 1.27 -15.35 15.04
C SER A 170 1.91 -14.45 16.10
N GLY A 171 1.06 -13.90 16.98
CA GLY A 171 1.50 -12.97 18.03
C GLY A 171 1.44 -11.52 17.55
N GLU A 172 2.16 -10.65 18.26
CA GLU A 172 2.35 -9.25 17.88
C GLU A 172 3.66 -9.08 17.10
N VAL A 173 3.79 -7.97 16.37
CA VAL A 173 5.04 -7.62 15.70
C VAL A 173 6.09 -7.25 16.77
N PRO A 174 7.32 -7.78 16.69
CA PRO A 174 8.37 -7.46 17.65
C PRO A 174 8.76 -5.97 17.65
N ASP A 175 9.47 -5.55 18.68
CA ASP A 175 10.02 -4.19 18.75
C ASP A 175 11.26 -4.10 17.86
N LEU A 176 11.10 -3.43 16.72
CA LEU A 176 12.14 -3.27 15.71
C LEU A 176 12.94 -1.98 15.89
N THR A 177 12.64 -1.15 16.90
CA THR A 177 13.27 0.17 17.08
C THR A 177 14.78 0.12 17.27
N GLY A 178 15.31 -1.04 17.68
CA GLY A 178 16.74 -1.30 17.81
C GLY A 178 17.48 -1.61 16.51
N LEU A 179 16.80 -1.65 15.35
CA LEU A 179 17.38 -2.06 14.07
C LEU A 179 17.73 -0.85 13.18
N PRO A 180 19.00 -0.38 13.16
CA PRO A 180 19.39 0.87 12.51
C PRO A 180 19.38 0.83 10.97
N TYR A 181 19.38 -0.35 10.37
CA TYR A 181 19.41 -0.54 8.93
C TYR A 181 18.08 -1.08 8.37
N PHE A 182 17.02 -1.14 9.15
CA PHE A 182 15.80 -1.81 8.71
C PHE A 182 15.04 -1.00 7.65
N TYR A 183 14.88 -1.57 6.44
CA TYR A 183 14.31 -0.92 5.26
C TYR A 183 12.99 -1.53 4.81
N GLU A 184 12.82 -2.85 4.93
CA GLU A 184 11.63 -3.54 4.41
C GLU A 184 11.07 -4.56 5.40
N LEU A 185 9.77 -4.46 5.64
CA LEU A 185 8.99 -5.40 6.42
C LEU A 185 7.84 -5.97 5.59
N ASP A 186 7.91 -7.25 5.26
CA ASP A 186 6.79 -7.99 4.68
C ASP A 186 6.33 -9.09 5.64
N LEU A 187 5.20 -8.86 6.30
CA LEU A 187 4.52 -9.82 7.18
C LEU A 187 3.21 -10.33 6.56
N SER A 188 3.02 -10.13 5.26
CA SER A 188 1.74 -10.38 4.62
C SER A 188 1.30 -11.85 4.66
N ASN A 189 -0.01 -12.10 4.68
CA ASN A 189 -0.59 -13.45 4.68
C ASN A 189 -0.03 -14.33 5.81
N ASN A 190 -0.26 -13.89 7.04
CA ASN A 190 0.13 -14.55 8.28
C ASN A 190 -1.05 -14.53 9.28
N ASN A 191 -0.75 -14.83 10.54
CA ASN A 191 -1.70 -14.88 11.64
C ASN A 191 -1.39 -13.85 12.74
N PHE A 192 -0.73 -12.73 12.41
CA PHE A 192 -0.44 -11.65 13.36
C PHE A 192 -1.74 -11.00 13.84
N SER A 193 -1.76 -10.58 15.10
CA SER A 193 -2.91 -9.99 15.76
C SER A 193 -2.49 -8.84 16.69
N GLY A 194 -3.45 -8.19 17.33
CA GLY A 194 -3.18 -7.01 18.17
C GLY A 194 -3.40 -5.71 17.42
N ALA A 195 -2.95 -4.60 17.99
CA ALA A 195 -3.05 -3.27 17.38
C ALA A 195 -2.07 -3.09 16.21
N PHE A 196 -2.18 -1.98 15.49
CA PHE A 196 -1.12 -1.55 14.57
C PHE A 196 0.23 -1.51 15.30
N PRO A 197 1.32 -2.06 14.73
CA PRO A 197 2.61 -2.12 15.40
C PRO A 197 3.31 -0.76 15.43
N ALA A 198 2.99 0.07 16.43
CA ALA A 198 3.52 1.44 16.53
C ALA A 198 5.07 1.50 16.61
N THR A 199 5.74 0.40 16.94
CA THR A 199 7.19 0.24 16.93
C THR A 199 7.82 0.40 15.54
N VAL A 200 7.04 0.31 14.45
CA VAL A 200 7.54 0.58 13.09
C VAL A 200 7.63 2.08 12.79
N VAL A 201 6.93 2.94 13.53
CA VAL A 201 6.89 4.40 13.28
C VAL A 201 8.27 5.06 13.48
N PRO A 202 9.03 4.77 14.55
CA PRO A 202 10.36 5.34 14.73
C PRO A 202 11.41 4.86 13.72
N LEU A 203 11.10 3.89 12.85
CA LEU A 203 12.01 3.37 11.84
C LEU A 203 12.10 4.35 10.66
N GLY A 204 12.84 5.44 10.85
CA GLY A 204 12.94 6.55 9.88
C GLY A 204 13.55 6.19 8.52
N ARG A 205 13.88 4.93 8.27
CA ARG A 205 14.41 4.40 6.99
C ARG A 205 13.51 3.35 6.34
N LEU A 206 12.39 3.01 6.96
CA LEU A 206 11.46 2.02 6.42
C LEU A 206 10.89 2.54 5.10
N LEU A 207 11.13 1.82 4.00
CA LEU A 207 10.64 2.15 2.66
C LEU A 207 9.42 1.32 2.27
N PHE A 208 9.29 0.11 2.83
CA PHE A 208 8.25 -0.84 2.49
C PHE A 208 7.64 -1.45 3.75
N LEU A 209 6.32 -1.31 3.90
CA LEU A 209 5.56 -1.91 4.99
C LEU A 209 4.35 -2.67 4.44
N ASP A 210 4.41 -4.00 4.49
CA ASP A 210 3.31 -4.88 4.11
C ASP A 210 2.81 -5.71 5.29
N LEU A 211 1.60 -5.36 5.77
CA LEU A 211 0.89 -6.02 6.87
C LEU A 211 -0.39 -6.71 6.40
N ARG A 212 -0.62 -6.82 5.09
CA ARG A 212 -1.91 -7.26 4.55
C ARG A 212 -2.22 -8.73 4.86
N PHE A 213 -3.50 -9.10 4.85
CA PHE A 213 -3.97 -10.45 5.15
C PHE A 213 -3.46 -10.96 6.51
N ASN A 214 -3.75 -10.21 7.58
CA ASN A 214 -3.49 -10.59 8.97
C ASN A 214 -4.77 -10.40 9.80
N ARG A 215 -4.64 -10.41 11.12
CA ARG A 215 -5.75 -10.21 12.08
C ARG A 215 -5.50 -8.98 12.96
N PHE A 216 -4.82 -7.96 12.45
CA PHE A 216 -4.64 -6.70 13.17
C PHE A 216 -5.99 -6.01 13.38
N VAL A 217 -6.17 -5.36 14.52
CA VAL A 217 -7.40 -4.64 14.90
C VAL A 217 -7.04 -3.27 15.48
N GLY A 218 -8.03 -2.47 15.85
CA GLY A 218 -7.79 -1.14 16.41
C GLY A 218 -7.73 -0.05 15.33
N THR A 219 -7.36 1.16 15.75
CA THR A 219 -7.17 2.31 14.86
C THR A 219 -5.75 2.34 14.30
N VAL A 220 -5.59 2.86 13.08
CA VAL A 220 -4.26 3.22 12.56
C VAL A 220 -3.87 4.60 13.12
N PRO A 221 -2.78 4.70 13.89
CA PRO A 221 -2.44 5.96 14.54
C PRO A 221 -1.92 6.98 13.51
N PRO A 222 -2.16 8.30 13.70
CA PRO A 222 -1.75 9.34 12.76
C PRO A 222 -0.28 9.27 12.31
N PRO A 223 0.72 9.04 13.20
CA PRO A 223 2.13 9.00 12.82
C PRO A 223 2.51 7.98 11.73
N VAL A 224 1.65 7.00 11.43
CA VAL A 224 1.86 6.06 10.33
C VAL A 224 1.91 6.76 8.98
N PHE A 225 1.12 7.83 8.80
CA PHE A 225 1.12 8.60 7.56
C PHE A 225 2.27 9.62 7.49
N ASP A 226 3.06 9.77 8.55
CA ASP A 226 4.29 10.57 8.53
C ASP A 226 5.53 9.71 8.21
N LEU A 227 5.35 8.39 7.98
CA LEU A 227 6.40 7.49 7.51
C LEU A 227 6.87 7.83 6.10
N THR A 228 8.19 7.81 5.88
CA THR A 228 8.82 7.98 4.56
C THR A 228 8.88 6.66 3.81
N VAL A 229 7.72 6.14 3.40
CA VAL A 229 7.57 4.87 2.67
C VAL A 229 7.23 5.09 1.20
N VAL A 230 7.56 4.12 0.35
CA VAL A 230 7.10 4.00 -1.04
C VAL A 230 5.79 3.22 -1.12
N ALA A 231 5.65 2.17 -0.30
CA ALA A 231 4.46 1.33 -0.29
C ALA A 231 4.00 1.04 1.14
N LEU A 232 2.68 1.21 1.37
CA LEU A 232 2.01 0.93 2.63
C LEU A 232 0.76 0.08 2.39
N PHE A 233 0.84 -1.19 2.76
CA PHE A 233 -0.24 -2.17 2.57
C PHE A 233 -0.81 -2.62 3.92
N LEU A 234 -2.05 -2.23 4.19
CA LEU A 234 -2.78 -2.52 5.43
C LEU A 234 -4.06 -3.33 5.17
N ASN A 235 -4.30 -3.76 3.93
CA ASN A 235 -5.56 -4.35 3.53
C ASN A 235 -5.83 -5.73 4.13
N ASN A 236 -7.11 -6.12 4.19
CA ASN A 236 -7.53 -7.43 4.70
C ASN A 236 -7.09 -7.66 6.16
N ASN A 237 -7.46 -6.71 7.01
CA ASN A 237 -7.31 -6.76 8.46
C ASN A 237 -8.65 -6.36 9.12
N GLY A 238 -8.65 -6.14 10.43
CA GLY A 238 -9.78 -5.63 11.22
C GLY A 238 -9.56 -4.20 11.71
N PHE A 239 -8.80 -3.37 11.00
CA PHE A 239 -8.61 -1.96 11.38
C PHE A 239 -9.94 -1.19 11.28
N TYR A 240 -10.19 -0.29 12.23
CA TYR A 240 -11.42 0.49 12.30
C TYR A 240 -11.17 1.94 12.69
N GLY A 241 -12.25 2.75 12.66
CA GLY A 241 -12.21 4.17 12.96
C GLY A 241 -11.88 5.00 11.73
N ASN A 242 -11.67 6.30 11.92
CA ASN A 242 -11.43 7.20 10.79
C ASN A 242 -10.00 7.09 10.27
N ILE A 243 -9.84 7.31 8.96
CA ILE A 243 -8.54 7.60 8.39
C ILE A 243 -8.09 8.98 8.92
N PRO A 244 -6.91 9.10 9.56
CA PRO A 244 -6.41 10.35 10.12
C PRO A 244 -6.29 11.51 9.11
N ASP A 245 -6.51 12.74 9.57
CA ASP A 245 -6.41 13.95 8.74
C ASP A 245 -4.98 14.27 8.25
N ASN A 246 -3.95 13.66 8.84
CA ASN A 246 -2.58 13.74 8.32
C ASN A 246 -2.29 12.69 7.24
N PHE A 247 -3.32 12.02 6.69
CA PHE A 247 -3.20 11.14 5.53
C PHE A 247 -2.41 11.78 4.38
N GLY A 248 -2.57 13.09 4.21
CA GLY A 248 -1.85 13.88 3.21
C GLY A 248 -0.33 13.97 3.38
N SER A 249 0.19 13.65 4.57
CA SER A 249 1.63 13.68 4.86
C SER A 249 2.38 12.50 4.25
N THR A 250 1.68 11.46 3.79
CA THR A 250 2.32 10.22 3.34
C THR A 250 3.15 10.46 2.08
N THR A 251 4.32 9.82 2.03
CA THR A 251 5.14 9.75 0.83
C THR A 251 4.85 8.54 -0.04
N ALA A 252 3.90 7.69 0.37
CA ALA A 252 3.60 6.45 -0.34
C ALA A 252 3.16 6.74 -1.78
N GLU A 253 3.75 6.00 -2.73
CA GLU A 253 3.29 5.90 -4.11
C GLU A 253 2.11 4.93 -4.21
N TYR A 254 2.14 3.86 -3.39
CA TYR A 254 1.11 2.81 -3.33
C TYR A 254 0.55 2.69 -1.92
N LEU A 255 -0.73 2.96 -1.76
CA LEU A 255 -1.39 2.96 -0.46
C LEU A 255 -2.70 2.14 -0.50
N VAL A 256 -2.73 1.04 0.25
CA VAL A 256 -3.87 0.11 0.23
C VAL A 256 -4.41 -0.10 1.65
N VAL A 257 -5.62 0.38 1.91
CA VAL A 257 -6.34 0.22 3.19
C VAL A 257 -7.63 -0.59 3.02
N ALA A 258 -7.82 -1.20 1.86
CA ALA A 258 -8.98 -1.98 1.45
C ALA A 258 -9.35 -3.14 2.39
N ASN A 259 -10.62 -3.58 2.38
CA ASN A 259 -11.09 -4.74 3.15
C ASN A 259 -10.77 -4.62 4.65
N ASN A 260 -11.19 -3.52 5.25
CA ASN A 260 -11.09 -3.24 6.68
C ASN A 260 -12.46 -2.71 7.17
N GLN A 261 -12.50 -2.05 8.32
CA GLN A 261 -13.69 -1.44 8.92
C GLN A 261 -13.49 0.08 9.11
N PHE A 262 -12.72 0.74 8.24
CA PHE A 262 -12.52 2.19 8.32
C PHE A 262 -13.85 2.94 8.11
N THR A 263 -14.08 3.96 8.93
CA THR A 263 -15.30 4.79 8.94
C THR A 263 -15.00 6.25 8.60
N GLY A 264 -16.04 7.07 8.44
CA GLY A 264 -15.87 8.51 8.25
C GLY A 264 -15.41 8.90 6.84
N PRO A 265 -15.15 10.19 6.59
CA PRO A 265 -14.82 10.68 5.26
C PRO A 265 -13.42 10.32 4.81
N ILE A 266 -13.22 10.29 3.49
CA ILE A 266 -11.87 10.37 2.90
C ILE A 266 -11.28 11.74 3.30
N PRO A 267 -10.11 11.79 3.95
CA PRO A 267 -9.51 13.04 4.40
C PRO A 267 -9.23 13.99 3.24
N ARG A 268 -9.64 15.26 3.40
CA ARG A 268 -9.39 16.30 2.38
C ARG A 268 -7.89 16.51 2.16
N SER A 269 -7.05 16.20 3.14
CA SER A 269 -5.59 16.24 3.05
C SER A 269 -5.01 15.40 1.91
N ILE A 270 -5.78 14.50 1.28
CA ILE A 270 -5.34 13.70 0.13
C ILE A 270 -4.69 14.54 -0.99
N TYR A 271 -5.05 15.82 -1.17
CA TYR A 271 -4.38 16.65 -2.17
C TYR A 271 -2.87 16.85 -1.88
N ASN A 272 -2.44 16.78 -0.62
CA ASN A 272 -1.03 16.94 -0.25
C ASN A 272 -0.15 15.78 -0.75
N THR A 273 -0.74 14.64 -1.12
CA THR A 273 -0.01 13.50 -1.65
C THR A 273 0.26 13.61 -3.15
N SER A 274 -0.13 14.72 -3.81
CA SER A 274 -0.08 14.90 -5.26
C SER A 274 1.31 14.71 -5.87
N ALA A 275 2.38 14.90 -5.10
CA ALA A 275 3.75 14.71 -5.55
C ALA A 275 4.17 13.24 -5.67
N ASN A 276 3.50 12.32 -4.95
CA ASN A 276 3.98 10.94 -4.78
C ASN A 276 2.93 9.88 -5.13
N LEU A 277 1.66 10.10 -4.75
CA LEU A 277 0.64 9.05 -4.77
C LEU A 277 0.21 8.71 -6.20
N SER A 278 0.49 7.48 -6.62
CA SER A 278 0.04 6.91 -7.88
C SER A 278 -1.23 6.07 -7.69
N GLU A 279 -1.32 5.33 -6.60
CA GLU A 279 -2.41 4.39 -6.39
C GLU A 279 -2.94 4.39 -4.97
N VAL A 280 -4.28 4.47 -4.85
CA VAL A 280 -4.94 4.41 -3.55
C VAL A 280 -6.21 3.58 -3.59
N LEU A 281 -6.27 2.59 -2.70
CA LEU A 281 -7.35 1.61 -2.66
C LEU A 281 -8.01 1.61 -1.28
N PHE A 282 -9.23 2.13 -1.24
CA PHE A 282 -10.13 2.25 -0.11
C PHE A 282 -11.26 1.21 -0.10
N LEU A 283 -11.34 0.34 -1.12
CA LEU A 283 -12.51 -0.51 -1.33
C LEU A 283 -12.89 -1.41 -0.14
N ASN A 284 -14.17 -1.73 -0.01
CA ASN A 284 -14.73 -2.60 1.03
C ASN A 284 -14.36 -2.12 2.45
N ASN A 285 -14.83 -0.93 2.79
CA ASN A 285 -14.77 -0.33 4.12
C ASN A 285 -16.16 0.24 4.47
N HIS A 286 -16.24 1.06 5.52
CA HIS A 286 -17.43 1.82 5.93
C HIS A 286 -17.20 3.33 5.78
N LEU A 287 -16.39 3.75 4.79
CA LEU A 287 -16.12 5.16 4.55
C LEU A 287 -17.40 5.86 4.13
N SER A 288 -17.67 7.04 4.70
CA SER A 288 -18.95 7.72 4.60
C SER A 288 -18.79 9.21 4.31
N GLY A 289 -19.88 9.89 3.97
CA GLY A 289 -19.86 11.33 3.71
C GLY A 289 -19.52 11.65 2.26
N CYS A 290 -19.17 12.90 2.00
CA CYS A 290 -19.03 13.43 0.64
C CYS A 290 -17.69 13.06 0.02
N LEU A 291 -17.68 12.77 -1.29
CA LEU A 291 -16.44 12.65 -2.05
C LEU A 291 -15.71 14.02 -2.10
N PRO A 292 -14.49 14.15 -1.57
CA PRO A 292 -13.82 15.44 -1.46
C PRO A 292 -13.39 15.96 -2.84
N TYR A 293 -13.53 17.27 -3.03
CA TYR A 293 -13.11 17.98 -4.25
C TYR A 293 -11.59 17.83 -4.48
N GLU A 294 -10.83 17.74 -3.39
CA GLU A 294 -9.38 17.65 -3.33
C GLU A 294 -8.79 16.44 -4.07
N ILE A 295 -9.56 15.37 -4.27
CA ILE A 295 -9.09 14.20 -5.05
C ILE A 295 -8.65 14.63 -6.45
N GLY A 296 -9.40 15.53 -7.09
CA GLY A 296 -9.07 16.02 -8.43
C GLY A 296 -7.79 16.85 -8.53
N LEU A 297 -7.11 17.11 -7.42
CA LEU A 297 -5.82 17.81 -7.35
C LEU A 297 -4.62 16.84 -7.24
N VAL A 298 -4.87 15.53 -7.17
CA VAL A 298 -3.83 14.50 -7.12
C VAL A 298 -3.46 14.09 -8.55
N GLU A 299 -2.61 14.90 -9.20
CA GLU A 299 -2.31 14.78 -10.64
C GLU A 299 -1.62 13.45 -11.01
N GLY A 300 -0.84 12.88 -10.08
CA GLY A 300 -0.10 11.61 -10.26
C GLY A 300 -0.96 10.34 -10.26
N LEU A 301 -2.25 10.46 -9.93
CA LEU A 301 -3.09 9.32 -9.63
C LEU A 301 -3.44 8.50 -10.88
N THR A 302 -3.10 7.21 -10.87
CA THR A 302 -3.39 6.23 -11.92
C THR A 302 -4.53 5.29 -11.52
N VAL A 303 -4.62 4.91 -10.24
CA VAL A 303 -5.70 4.06 -9.72
C VAL A 303 -6.33 4.67 -8.49
N PHE A 304 -7.65 4.84 -8.52
CA PHE A 304 -8.46 5.22 -7.37
C PHE A 304 -9.64 4.25 -7.24
N ASP A 305 -9.64 3.45 -6.19
CA ASP A 305 -10.75 2.54 -5.88
C ASP A 305 -11.33 2.84 -4.51
N ALA A 306 -12.56 3.34 -4.48
CA ALA A 306 -13.35 3.53 -3.26
C ALA A 306 -14.67 2.75 -3.30
N GLY A 307 -14.72 1.66 -4.06
CA GLY A 307 -15.93 0.86 -4.21
C GLY A 307 -16.32 0.10 -2.93
N GLY A 308 -17.60 -0.19 -2.74
CA GLY A 308 -18.10 -0.92 -1.57
C GLY A 308 -17.91 -0.14 -0.27
N ASN A 309 -18.41 1.10 -0.24
CA ASN A 309 -18.38 1.99 0.92
C ASN A 309 -19.76 2.68 1.09
N ASP A 310 -19.87 3.59 2.06
CA ASP A 310 -21.05 4.40 2.35
C ASP A 310 -20.91 5.85 1.87
N ILE A 311 -20.08 6.10 0.84
CA ILE A 311 -19.81 7.44 0.30
C ILE A 311 -21.05 7.95 -0.43
N THR A 312 -21.40 9.22 -0.23
CA THR A 312 -22.58 9.85 -0.83
C THR A 312 -22.26 11.20 -1.46
N GLY A 313 -23.26 11.84 -2.06
CA GLY A 313 -23.12 13.11 -2.76
C GLY A 313 -22.96 12.99 -4.28
N PRO A 314 -22.90 14.15 -4.96
CA PRO A 314 -22.55 14.21 -6.37
C PRO A 314 -21.05 14.01 -6.60
N ILE A 315 -20.69 13.56 -7.81
CA ILE A 315 -19.30 13.53 -8.28
C ILE A 315 -18.80 14.99 -8.44
N PRO A 316 -17.73 15.42 -7.73
CA PRO A 316 -17.13 16.74 -7.94
C PRO A 316 -16.55 16.88 -9.35
N LEU A 317 -16.68 18.06 -9.96
CA LEU A 317 -16.17 18.27 -11.33
C LEU A 317 -14.63 18.25 -11.41
N SER A 318 -13.94 18.45 -10.28
CA SER A 318 -12.48 18.31 -10.19
C SER A 318 -11.96 16.93 -10.55
N LEU A 319 -12.76 15.86 -10.42
CA LEU A 319 -12.32 14.53 -10.84
C LEU A 319 -12.01 14.46 -12.33
N GLY A 320 -12.56 15.37 -13.15
CA GLY A 320 -12.17 15.53 -14.56
C GLY A 320 -10.74 16.02 -14.79
N CYS A 321 -9.99 16.35 -13.72
CA CYS A 321 -8.59 16.77 -13.78
C CYS A 321 -7.59 15.64 -13.51
N LEU A 322 -8.06 14.43 -13.22
CA LEU A 322 -7.22 13.24 -13.04
C LEU A 322 -6.66 12.74 -14.38
N GLY A 323 -5.78 13.51 -15.02
CA GLY A 323 -5.32 13.25 -16.39
C GLY A 323 -4.59 11.90 -16.59
N LEU A 324 -4.00 11.37 -15.52
CA LEU A 324 -3.26 10.10 -15.53
C LEU A 324 -4.09 8.89 -15.08
N VAL A 325 -5.33 9.09 -14.61
CA VAL A 325 -6.14 7.98 -14.08
C VAL A 325 -6.46 6.98 -15.17
N GLU A 326 -6.18 5.72 -14.90
CA GLU A 326 -6.47 4.57 -15.76
C GLU A 326 -7.69 3.81 -15.25
N GLU A 327 -7.81 3.68 -13.92
CA GLU A 327 -8.89 2.97 -13.26
C GLU A 327 -9.50 3.81 -12.13
N LEU A 328 -10.78 4.13 -12.28
CA LEU A 328 -11.58 4.86 -11.30
C LEU A 328 -12.80 4.03 -10.93
N ASN A 329 -12.81 3.48 -9.72
CA ASN A 329 -13.89 2.64 -9.21
C ASN A 329 -14.57 3.31 -8.00
N LEU A 330 -15.85 3.64 -8.18
CA LEU A 330 -16.72 4.20 -7.14
C LEU A 330 -17.99 3.35 -6.96
N ALA A 331 -17.98 2.10 -7.43
CA ALA A 331 -19.16 1.25 -7.43
C ALA A 331 -19.58 0.80 -6.04
N GLY A 332 -20.87 0.50 -5.82
CA GLY A 332 -21.35 0.03 -4.52
C GLY A 332 -21.22 1.11 -3.46
N ASN A 333 -21.79 2.28 -3.72
CA ASN A 333 -21.81 3.44 -2.84
C ASN A 333 -23.22 4.07 -2.84
N GLN A 334 -23.35 5.22 -2.19
CA GLN A 334 -24.58 6.01 -2.10
C GLN A 334 -24.47 7.32 -2.90
N LEU A 335 -23.64 7.35 -3.95
CA LEU A 335 -23.44 8.54 -4.80
C LEU A 335 -24.69 8.79 -5.66
N TYR A 336 -24.99 10.06 -5.91
CA TYR A 336 -26.22 10.47 -6.61
C TYR A 336 -25.98 11.66 -7.54
N GLY A 337 -27.04 12.11 -8.22
CA GLY A 337 -26.96 13.27 -9.09
C GLY A 337 -26.67 12.94 -10.56
N HIS A 338 -26.04 13.89 -11.24
CA HIS A 338 -25.65 13.79 -12.65
C HIS A 338 -24.20 13.29 -12.78
N ILE A 339 -23.95 12.30 -13.63
CA ILE A 339 -22.59 11.89 -14.00
C ILE A 339 -22.06 12.88 -15.04
N PRO A 340 -21.06 13.72 -14.70
CA PRO A 340 -20.70 14.86 -15.54
C PRO A 340 -19.82 14.46 -16.73
N ASP A 341 -20.09 15.03 -17.91
CA ASP A 341 -19.31 14.77 -19.13
C ASP A 341 -17.81 15.09 -18.97
N VAL A 342 -17.45 15.97 -18.03
CA VAL A 342 -16.06 16.31 -17.71
C VAL A 342 -15.27 15.10 -17.18
N LEU A 343 -15.91 14.24 -16.40
CA LEU A 343 -15.29 13.02 -15.88
C LEU A 343 -15.02 12.04 -17.02
N CYS A 344 -16.02 11.83 -17.89
CA CYS A 344 -15.92 10.89 -19.00
C CYS A 344 -15.00 11.39 -20.13
N ALA A 345 -14.72 12.69 -20.19
CA ALA A 345 -13.76 13.25 -21.13
C ALA A 345 -12.34 12.70 -20.90
N LEU A 346 -12.01 12.26 -19.68
CA LEU A 346 -10.72 11.65 -19.35
C LEU A 346 -10.36 10.43 -20.21
N ALA A 347 -11.34 9.67 -20.71
CA ALA A 347 -11.07 8.55 -21.61
C ALA A 347 -10.56 9.01 -22.98
N LYS A 348 -10.80 10.27 -23.34
CA LYS A 348 -10.35 10.89 -24.60
C LYS A 348 -9.13 11.79 -24.39
N THR A 349 -9.10 12.54 -23.30
CA THR A 349 -8.06 13.55 -23.02
C THR A 349 -6.96 13.05 -22.08
N GLY A 350 -7.19 11.95 -21.37
CA GLY A 350 -6.26 11.34 -20.43
C GLY A 350 -6.09 9.84 -20.70
N LYS A 351 -5.90 9.06 -19.63
CA LYS A 351 -5.60 7.62 -19.70
C LYS A 351 -6.71 6.68 -19.25
N LEU A 352 -7.92 7.19 -19.00
CA LEU A 352 -8.99 6.42 -18.35
C LEU A 352 -9.42 5.23 -19.23
N GLN A 353 -9.24 4.01 -18.69
CA GLN A 353 -9.58 2.74 -19.34
C GLN A 353 -10.78 2.07 -18.68
N ASN A 354 -11.00 2.29 -17.39
CA ASN A 354 -12.09 1.66 -16.65
C ASN A 354 -12.71 2.66 -15.65
N LEU A 355 -14.01 2.90 -15.79
CA LEU A 355 -14.80 3.76 -14.92
C LEU A 355 -16.01 2.98 -14.40
N SER A 356 -15.99 2.61 -13.13
CA SER A 356 -17.09 1.87 -12.52
C SER A 356 -17.89 2.78 -11.59
N LEU A 357 -19.13 3.08 -11.98
CA LEU A 357 -20.11 3.86 -11.21
C LEU A 357 -21.35 3.01 -10.87
N SER A 358 -21.24 1.70 -11.01
CA SER A 358 -22.36 0.79 -10.81
C SER A 358 -22.81 0.74 -9.35
N ASP A 359 -24.03 0.30 -9.09
CA ASP A 359 -24.56 0.12 -7.73
C ASP A 359 -24.49 1.42 -6.90
N ASN A 360 -25.08 2.49 -7.44
CA ASN A 360 -25.19 3.83 -6.87
C ASN A 360 -26.60 4.39 -7.12
N TYR A 361 -26.85 5.68 -6.92
CA TYR A 361 -28.15 6.33 -7.11
C TYR A 361 -28.13 7.43 -8.19
N PHE A 362 -27.19 7.42 -9.13
CA PHE A 362 -27.16 8.43 -10.22
C PHE A 362 -28.48 8.45 -11.00
N HIS A 363 -28.98 9.65 -11.29
CA HIS A 363 -30.27 9.82 -12.00
C HIS A 363 -30.10 10.22 -13.47
N SER A 364 -28.90 10.59 -13.89
CA SER A 364 -28.63 10.97 -15.28
C SER A 364 -27.15 10.84 -15.64
N VAL A 365 -26.89 10.69 -16.94
CA VAL A 365 -25.55 10.53 -17.52
C VAL A 365 -25.27 11.65 -18.51
N GLY A 366 -24.03 12.13 -18.55
CA GLY A 366 -23.53 13.06 -19.56
C GLY A 366 -23.82 12.58 -20.98
N ARG A 367 -24.24 13.49 -21.86
CA ARG A 367 -24.75 13.14 -23.19
C ARG A 367 -23.67 13.16 -24.27
N ARG A 368 -22.50 13.73 -24.00
CA ARG A 368 -21.43 13.91 -25.00
C ARG A 368 -20.41 12.78 -24.97
N HIS A 369 -19.77 12.58 -23.82
CA HIS A 369 -18.67 11.64 -23.63
C HIS A 369 -19.13 10.40 -22.86
N CYS A 370 -19.93 10.59 -21.80
CA CYS A 370 -20.30 9.45 -20.95
C CYS A 370 -21.14 8.40 -21.69
N LEU A 371 -22.08 8.81 -22.55
CA LEU A 371 -22.90 7.86 -23.31
C LEU A 371 -22.07 6.98 -24.27
N GLU A 372 -20.97 7.51 -24.81
CA GLU A 372 -20.02 6.73 -25.62
C GLU A 372 -19.32 5.68 -24.76
N LEU A 373 -18.85 6.06 -23.55
CA LEU A 373 -18.18 5.14 -22.63
C LEU A 373 -19.09 4.02 -22.12
N VAL A 374 -20.39 4.30 -21.93
CA VAL A 374 -21.35 3.24 -21.59
C VAL A 374 -21.48 2.24 -22.74
N ARG A 375 -21.55 2.72 -23.99
CA ARG A 375 -21.67 1.86 -25.17
C ARG A 375 -20.40 1.02 -25.41
N SER A 376 -19.23 1.60 -25.16
CA SER A 376 -17.94 0.91 -25.28
C SER A 376 -17.58 0.04 -24.06
N LYS A 377 -18.43 0.03 -23.03
CA LYS A 377 -18.23 -0.71 -21.75
C LYS A 377 -17.02 -0.24 -20.92
N VAL A 378 -16.53 0.97 -21.19
CA VAL A 378 -15.54 1.65 -20.33
C VAL A 378 -16.21 2.20 -19.07
N LEU A 379 -17.46 2.68 -19.19
CA LEU A 379 -18.26 3.19 -18.08
C LEU A 379 -19.38 2.21 -17.70
N ASP A 380 -19.32 1.65 -16.49
CA ASP A 380 -20.41 0.84 -15.92
C ASP A 380 -21.36 1.69 -15.07
N VAL A 381 -22.64 1.73 -15.47
CA VAL A 381 -23.73 2.46 -14.79
C VAL A 381 -24.90 1.55 -14.41
N ARG A 382 -24.69 0.23 -14.34
CA ARG A 382 -25.72 -0.70 -13.86
C ARG A 382 -26.08 -0.41 -12.41
N LEU A 383 -27.26 -0.86 -11.98
CA LEU A 383 -27.74 -0.70 -10.60
C LEU A 383 -27.74 0.77 -10.13
N ASN A 384 -28.21 1.67 -11.00
CA ASN A 384 -28.42 3.09 -10.71
C ASN A 384 -29.90 3.48 -10.86
N CYS A 385 -30.20 4.78 -10.82
CA CYS A 385 -31.53 5.36 -10.97
C CYS A 385 -31.71 6.10 -12.30
N ILE A 386 -31.06 5.64 -13.37
CA ILE A 386 -31.03 6.35 -14.67
C ILE A 386 -32.20 5.86 -15.53
N PRO A 387 -33.19 6.72 -15.86
CA PRO A 387 -34.32 6.31 -16.67
C PRO A 387 -33.90 5.83 -18.06
N ASN A 388 -34.57 4.79 -18.56
CA ASN A 388 -34.36 4.21 -19.89
C ASN A 388 -33.00 3.53 -20.12
N PHE A 389 -32.19 3.30 -19.07
CA PHE A 389 -31.01 2.45 -19.13
C PHE A 389 -31.36 1.02 -18.68
N PRO A 390 -30.68 -0.02 -19.20
CA PRO A 390 -30.91 -1.39 -18.75
C PRO A 390 -30.33 -1.64 -17.35
N HIS A 391 -30.83 -2.66 -16.65
CA HIS A 391 -30.32 -3.15 -15.36
C HIS A 391 -30.22 -2.07 -14.27
N GLN A 392 -31.24 -1.24 -14.14
CA GLN A 392 -31.32 -0.18 -13.12
C GLN A 392 -32.05 -0.67 -11.87
N ARG A 393 -31.89 0.08 -10.77
CA ARG A 393 -32.61 -0.15 -9.50
C ARG A 393 -34.13 -0.04 -9.71
N PRO A 394 -34.94 -0.70 -8.86
CA PRO A 394 -36.39 -0.51 -8.85
C PRO A 394 -36.76 0.96 -8.64
N ALA A 395 -37.75 1.46 -9.41
CA ALA A 395 -38.16 2.86 -9.33
C ALA A 395 -38.60 3.30 -7.93
N LEU A 396 -39.21 2.39 -7.14
CA LEU A 396 -39.60 2.66 -5.76
C LEU A 396 -38.39 2.86 -4.83
N GLU A 397 -37.31 2.13 -5.05
CA GLU A 397 -36.06 2.28 -4.29
C GLU A 397 -35.41 3.64 -4.58
N CYS A 398 -35.33 4.01 -5.86
CA CYS A 398 -34.86 5.33 -6.27
C CYS A 398 -35.72 6.46 -5.69
N ALA A 399 -37.04 6.35 -5.78
CA ALA A 399 -37.96 7.37 -5.25
C ALA A 399 -37.79 7.54 -3.73
N ARG A 400 -37.56 6.44 -2.98
CA ARG A 400 -37.29 6.49 -1.54
C ARG A 400 -35.97 7.18 -1.23
N PHE A 401 -34.90 6.83 -1.93
CA PHE A 401 -33.59 7.46 -1.74
C PHE A 401 -33.64 8.97 -1.95
N TYR A 402 -34.29 9.44 -3.02
CA TYR A 402 -34.40 10.88 -3.30
C TYR A 402 -35.40 11.62 -2.39
N ALA A 403 -36.29 10.91 -1.70
CA ALA A 403 -37.19 11.51 -0.71
C ALA A 403 -36.49 11.79 0.62
N ASP A 404 -35.48 11.00 0.98
CA ASP A 404 -34.73 11.13 2.24
C ASP A 404 -33.26 10.69 2.05
N PRO A 405 -32.41 11.55 1.44
CA PRO A 405 -31.01 11.21 1.19
C PRO A 405 -30.21 11.19 2.51
N PRO A 406 -29.27 10.24 2.69
CA PRO A 406 -28.55 10.02 3.96
C PRO A 406 -27.81 11.27 4.49
N GLN A 407 -27.23 12.04 3.58
CA GLN A 407 -26.51 13.27 3.87
C GLN A 407 -26.55 14.20 2.66
N HIS A 408 -26.72 15.50 2.91
CA HIS A 408 -26.59 16.51 1.86
C HIS A 408 -25.12 16.84 1.61
N CYS A 409 -24.66 16.67 0.37
CA CYS A 409 -23.34 17.06 -0.07
C CYS A 409 -23.41 18.28 -1.01
N PRO A 410 -22.61 19.33 -0.76
CA PRO A 410 -22.60 20.51 -1.62
C PRO A 410 -22.04 20.16 -2.99
N PHE A 411 -22.71 20.64 -4.05
CA PHE A 411 -22.18 20.54 -5.40
C PHE A 411 -21.15 21.65 -5.65
N VAL A 412 -19.91 21.28 -5.98
CA VAL A 412 -18.83 22.21 -6.31
C VAL A 412 -18.62 22.21 -7.83
N PRO A 413 -19.08 23.26 -8.56
CA PRO A 413 -19.00 23.32 -10.02
C PRO A 413 -17.63 23.78 -10.55
N HIS A 414 -16.68 24.08 -9.67
CA HIS A 414 -15.35 24.52 -10.06
C HIS A 414 -14.54 23.36 -10.66
N ILE A 415 -13.75 23.64 -11.69
CA ILE A 415 -12.80 22.72 -12.30
C ILE A 415 -11.42 23.38 -12.15
N PRO A 416 -10.47 22.77 -11.43
CA PRO A 416 -9.19 23.40 -11.09
C PRO A 416 -8.14 23.34 -12.22
N CYS A 417 -8.40 22.58 -13.29
CA CYS A 417 -7.49 22.38 -14.41
C CYS A 417 -8.07 22.96 -15.71
N ASP A 418 -7.19 23.24 -16.67
CA ASP A 418 -7.58 23.67 -18.00
C ASP A 418 -7.98 22.46 -18.87
N LEU A 419 -9.28 22.35 -19.16
CA LEU A 419 -9.82 21.27 -19.98
C LEU A 419 -10.21 21.79 -21.38
N PRO A 420 -9.55 21.32 -22.46
CA PRO A 420 -9.89 21.72 -23.82
C PRO A 420 -11.36 21.44 -24.15
N GLY A 421 -12.15 22.49 -24.40
CA GLY A 421 -13.57 22.39 -24.77
C GLY A 421 -14.57 22.45 -23.60
N PHE A 422 -14.10 22.49 -22.35
CA PHE A 422 -14.93 22.78 -21.18
C PHE A 422 -14.68 24.22 -20.72
N ARG A 423 -15.56 25.16 -21.12
CA ARG A 423 -15.62 26.48 -20.49
C ARG A 423 -16.66 26.42 -19.38
N PRO A 424 -16.30 26.63 -18.10
CA PRO A 424 -17.33 26.81 -17.07
C PRO A 424 -18.20 28.01 -17.47
N PRO A 425 -19.52 27.97 -17.20
CA PRO A 425 -20.30 29.21 -17.17
C PRO A 425 -19.63 30.13 -16.15
N ALA A 426 -19.33 31.37 -16.54
CA ALA A 426 -18.66 32.32 -15.66
C ALA A 426 -19.38 32.37 -14.30
N ALA A 427 -18.77 31.81 -13.25
CA ALA A 427 -19.27 31.98 -11.91
C ALA A 427 -19.08 33.44 -11.55
N ALA A 428 -20.18 34.15 -11.28
CA ALA A 428 -20.12 35.43 -10.61
C ALA A 428 -19.42 35.21 -9.25
N LEU A 429 -18.18 35.68 -9.14
CA LEU A 429 -17.52 35.82 -7.86
C LEU A 429 -18.44 36.61 -6.92
N PRO A 430 -18.60 36.22 -5.65
CA PRO A 430 -19.19 37.11 -4.67
C PRO A 430 -18.31 38.36 -4.62
N SER A 431 -18.92 39.52 -4.90
CA SER A 431 -18.29 40.83 -4.72
C SER A 431 -17.64 40.87 -3.35
N ALA A 432 -16.33 41.11 -3.33
CA ALA A 432 -15.63 41.49 -2.12
C ALA A 432 -16.39 42.64 -1.44
N VAL A 433 -16.54 42.53 -0.13
CA VAL A 433 -17.10 43.57 0.73
C VAL A 433 -16.27 44.83 0.52
N ALA A 434 -16.90 45.85 -0.07
CA ALA A 434 -16.35 47.18 -0.16
C ALA A 434 -16.22 47.75 1.26
N ALA A 435 -15.01 48.14 1.65
CA ALA A 435 -14.78 48.98 2.81
C ALA A 435 -15.51 50.31 2.59
N GLU A 436 -16.40 50.66 3.52
CA GLU A 436 -17.02 51.98 3.60
C GLU A 436 -15.93 53.04 3.82
N GLU A 437 -15.75 53.94 2.85
CA GLU A 437 -15.32 55.30 3.12
C GLU A 437 -16.52 56.08 3.68
N GLY A 438 -16.46 56.40 4.97
CA GLY A 438 -17.23 57.48 5.58
C GLY A 438 -16.34 58.70 5.75
N GLY A 439 -16.38 59.61 4.78
CA GLY A 439 -15.66 60.88 4.81
C GLY A 439 -16.20 61.87 5.86
N GLY A 440 -15.31 62.74 6.34
CA GLY A 440 -15.66 63.93 7.13
C GLY A 440 -14.49 64.92 7.09
N GLY A 441 -14.62 65.98 6.31
CA GLY A 441 -13.54 66.92 6.00
C GLY A 441 -13.47 68.19 6.84
N GLY A 442 -12.59 69.10 6.39
CA GLY A 442 -12.43 70.49 6.83
C GLY A 442 -11.37 70.66 7.93
N GLY A 443 -10.42 71.58 7.90
CA GLY A 443 -10.12 72.70 7.00
C GLY A 443 -9.27 73.73 7.77
N GLY A 444 -8.27 74.31 7.10
CA GLY A 444 -7.79 75.68 7.37
C GLY A 444 -6.71 75.92 8.44
N GLY A 445 -5.60 76.53 7.99
CA GLY A 445 -4.98 77.66 8.68
C GLY A 445 -3.62 77.43 9.34
N ASN A 446 -2.58 78.00 8.71
CA ASN A 446 -1.27 78.48 9.21
C ASN A 446 -0.57 77.75 10.36
#